data_AF-A0A6C7WKT1-F1
#
_entry.id   AF-A0A6C7WKT1-F1
#
_cell.length_a   1.000
_cell.length_b   1.000
_cell.length_c   1.000
_cell.angle_alpha   90.00
_cell.angle_beta   90.00
_cell.angle_gamma   90.00
#
_symmetry.space_group_name_H-M   'P 1'
#
loop_
_entity.id
_entity.type
_entity.pdbx_description
1 polymer ?
#
loop_
_entity_poly.entity_id
_entity_poly.type
_entity_poly.pdbx_seq_one_letter_code
_entity_poly.pdbx_strand_id
1 'polypeptide(L)'
;MSISHKVELKPNNKAKTHFKKAFGCARLAYNWGLAKWQEYYKQGIKKSHLELKKEFNAIKKEQFPFTYEVSKYATQQPFLNLNLAFQKFFRDLKQGKVSYPKFKKKRDNFGS
;
A
#
# COMPACT_ATOMS: atom_id res chain seq x y z
N MET A 1 -12.61 26.00 -1.73
CA MET A 1 -12.11 25.96 -3.12
C MET A 1 -13.19 25.34 -4.00
N SER A 2 -13.75 26.11 -4.93
CA SER A 2 -14.62 25.57 -5.98
C SER A 2 -13.75 24.87 -7.02
N ILE A 3 -14.01 23.59 -7.30
CA ILE A 3 -13.30 22.84 -8.35
C ILE A 3 -14.01 23.20 -9.67
N SER A 4 -13.40 24.07 -10.49
CA SER A 4 -14.01 24.60 -11.73
C SER A 4 -14.36 23.51 -12.76
N HIS A 5 -13.67 22.36 -12.73
CA HIS A 5 -13.93 21.25 -13.64
C HIS A 5 -13.82 19.90 -12.93
N LYS A 6 -14.85 19.07 -13.09
CA LYS A 6 -14.85 17.66 -12.67
C LYS A 6 -14.72 16.78 -13.90
N VAL A 7 -13.57 16.12 -14.06
CA VAL A 7 -13.30 15.22 -15.19
C VAL A 7 -13.50 13.77 -14.74
N GLU A 8 -14.36 13.04 -15.45
CA GLU A 8 -14.56 11.60 -15.25
C GLU A 8 -13.77 10.80 -16.27
N LEU A 9 -13.05 9.77 -15.81
CA LEU A 9 -12.42 8.79 -16.69
C LEU A 9 -13.47 7.75 -17.11
N LYS A 10 -13.61 7.52 -18.43
CA LYS A 10 -14.40 6.41 -18.99
C LYS A 10 -13.46 5.29 -19.47
N PRO A 11 -12.99 4.40 -18.58
CA PRO A 11 -12.01 3.39 -18.94
C PRO A 11 -12.61 2.29 -19.81
N ASN A 12 -11.90 1.92 -20.88
CA ASN A 12 -12.20 0.72 -21.64
C ASN A 12 -11.80 -0.56 -20.88
N ASN A 13 -12.10 -1.73 -21.44
CA ASN A 13 -11.82 -3.01 -20.80
C ASN A 13 -10.33 -3.24 -20.52
N LYS A 14 -9.43 -2.75 -21.39
CA LYS A 14 -7.97 -2.85 -21.16
C LYS A 14 -7.55 -2.03 -19.94
N ALA A 15 -8.00 -0.79 -19.82
CA ALA A 15 -7.71 0.07 -18.68
C ALA A 15 -8.30 -0.47 -17.37
N LYS A 16 -9.56 -0.94 -17.38
CA LYS A 16 -10.19 -1.59 -16.22
C LYS A 16 -9.38 -2.79 -15.72
N THR A 17 -8.93 -3.65 -16.64
CA THR A 17 -8.08 -4.80 -16.30
C THR A 17 -6.74 -4.35 -15.72
N HIS A 18 -6.09 -3.35 -16.32
CA HIS A 18 -4.84 -2.80 -15.81
C HIS A 18 -4.99 -2.22 -14.40
N PHE A 19 -6.06 -1.46 -14.13
CA PHE A 19 -6.33 -0.91 -12.80
C PHE A 19 -6.57 -2.01 -11.76
N LYS A 20 -7.31 -3.07 -12.11
CA LYS A 20 -7.50 -4.22 -11.21
C LYS A 20 -6.16 -4.87 -10.83
N LYS A 21 -5.24 -5.04 -11.79
CA LYS A 21 -3.88 -5.53 -11.52
C LYS A 21 -3.10 -4.57 -10.61
N ALA A 22 -3.16 -3.26 -10.90
CA ALA A 22 -2.43 -2.24 -10.14
C ALA A 22 -2.92 -2.15 -8.68
N PHE A 23 -4.24 -2.16 -8.46
CA PHE A 23 -4.82 -2.21 -7.11
C PHE A 23 -4.50 -3.51 -6.38
N GLY A 24 -4.44 -4.63 -7.10
CA GLY A 24 -3.95 -5.90 -6.57
C GLY A 24 -2.52 -5.81 -6.06
N CYS A 25 -1.61 -5.25 -6.86
CA CYS A 25 -0.20 -5.04 -6.50
C CYS A 25 -0.04 -4.06 -5.33
N ALA A 26 -0.85 -3.00 -5.30
CA ALA A 26 -0.85 -2.02 -4.21
C ALA A 26 -1.28 -2.63 -2.88
N ARG A 27 -2.37 -3.41 -2.90
CA ARG A 27 -2.83 -4.15 -1.73
C ARG A 27 -1.80 -5.16 -1.26
N LEU A 28 -1.17 -5.90 -2.17
CA LEU A 28 -0.10 -6.86 -1.85
C LEU A 28 1.05 -6.17 -1.12
N ALA A 29 1.62 -5.11 -1.69
CA ALA A 29 2.78 -4.43 -1.11
C ALA A 29 2.46 -3.81 0.26
N TYR A 30 1.28 -3.20 0.42
CA TYR A 30 0.85 -2.67 1.72
C TYR A 30 0.78 -3.79 2.78
N ASN A 31 0.09 -4.88 2.45
CA ASN A 31 -0.13 -5.99 3.37
C ASN A 31 1.18 -6.69 3.72
N TRP A 32 2.05 -6.93 2.72
CA TRP A 32 3.37 -7.48 2.93
C TRP A 32 4.19 -6.60 3.87
N GLY A 33 4.20 -5.28 3.66
CA GLY A 33 4.91 -4.34 4.51
C GLY A 33 4.40 -4.33 5.95
N LEU A 34 3.08 -4.36 6.15
CA LEU A 34 2.48 -4.43 7.48
C LEU A 34 2.83 -5.75 8.20
N ALA A 35 2.77 -6.88 7.48
CA ALA A 35 3.12 -8.17 8.04
C ALA A 35 4.59 -8.21 8.49
N LYS A 36 5.51 -7.74 7.65
CA LYS A 36 6.93 -7.68 8.00
C LYS A 36 7.24 -6.71 9.13
N TRP A 37 6.57 -5.55 9.15
CA TRP A 37 6.68 -4.64 10.30
C TRP A 37 6.26 -5.33 11.61
N GLN A 38 5.15 -6.08 11.59
CA GLN A 38 4.67 -6.82 12.77
C GLN A 38 5.64 -7.91 13.22
N GLU A 39 6.24 -8.63 12.27
CA GLU A 39 7.26 -9.64 12.54
C GLU A 39 8.49 -9.02 13.22
N TYR A 40 9.06 -7.96 12.64
CA TYR A 40 10.22 -7.27 13.20
C TYR A 40 9.92 -6.65 14.57
N TYR A 41 8.74 -6.06 14.73
CA TYR A 41 8.32 -5.48 16.00
C TYR A 41 8.27 -6.53 17.12
N LYS A 42 7.74 -7.73 16.85
CA LYS A 42 7.75 -8.85 17.82
C LYS A 42 9.17 -9.30 18.19
N GLN A 43 10.13 -9.13 17.30
CA GLN A 43 11.54 -9.43 17.53
C GLN A 43 12.31 -8.26 18.16
N GLY A 44 11.65 -7.13 18.46
CA GLY A 44 12.31 -5.92 18.96
C GLY A 44 13.11 -5.16 17.90
N ILE A 45 13.04 -5.56 16.63
CA ILE A 45 13.77 -4.95 15.53
C ILE A 45 12.97 -3.76 14.99
N LYS A 46 13.61 -2.60 14.88
CA LYS A 46 13.03 -1.41 14.28
C LYS A 46 13.37 -1.36 12.79
N LYS A 47 12.35 -1.31 11.95
CA LYS A 47 12.48 -1.13 10.50
C LYS A 47 11.66 0.06 10.02
N SER A 48 12.28 0.89 9.20
CA SER A 48 11.61 1.97 8.48
C SER A 48 10.82 1.44 7.27
N HIS A 49 9.84 2.22 6.82
CA HIS A 49 9.10 1.88 5.59
C HIS A 49 9.99 1.79 4.34
N LEU A 50 11.12 2.51 4.31
CA LEU A 50 12.09 2.47 3.21
C LEU A 50 12.89 1.17 3.20
N GLU A 51 13.26 0.66 4.37
CA GLU A 51 13.90 -0.65 4.49
C GLU A 51 12.96 -1.78 4.09
N LEU A 52 11.70 -1.74 4.56
CA LEU A 52 10.67 -2.70 4.13
C LEU A 52 10.46 -2.65 2.61
N LYS A 53 10.44 -1.44 2.02
CA LYS A 53 10.38 -1.27 0.55
C LYS A 53 11.59 -1.89 -0.15
N LYS A 54 12.79 -1.74 0.42
CA LYS A 54 14.03 -2.31 -0.13
C LYS A 54 13.98 -3.84 -0.11
N GLU A 55 13.57 -4.43 1.01
CA GLU A 55 13.40 -5.88 1.15
C GLU A 55 12.35 -6.44 0.18
N PHE A 56 11.19 -5.77 0.07
CA PHE A 56 10.18 -6.15 -0.93
C PHE A 56 10.71 -6.09 -2.36
N ASN A 57 11.48 -5.04 -2.70
CA ASN A 57 12.07 -4.92 -4.04
C ASN A 57 13.09 -6.01 -4.33
N ALA A 58 13.81 -6.51 -3.32
CA ALA A 58 14.76 -7.60 -3.49
C ALA A 58 14.06 -8.92 -3.86
N ILE A 59 12.89 -9.19 -3.28
CA ILE A 59 12.18 -10.46 -3.49
C ILE A 59 11.12 -10.43 -4.60
N LYS A 60 10.57 -9.25 -4.95
CA LYS A 60 9.34 -9.20 -5.77
C LYS A 60 9.51 -9.71 -7.19
N LYS A 61 10.73 -9.64 -7.75
CA LYS A 61 10.98 -10.17 -9.11
C LYS A 61 10.80 -11.68 -9.14
N GLU A 62 11.24 -12.36 -8.08
CA GLU A 62 11.19 -13.81 -7.96
C GLU A 62 9.84 -14.28 -7.42
N GLN A 63 9.37 -13.70 -6.31
CA GLN A 63 8.17 -14.17 -5.62
C GLN A 63 6.87 -13.58 -6.18
N PHE A 64 6.93 -12.39 -6.78
CA PHE A 64 5.74 -11.65 -7.25
C PHE A 64 5.96 -11.06 -8.66
N PRO A 65 6.36 -11.86 -9.67
CA PRO A 65 6.75 -11.36 -10.99
C PRO A 65 5.65 -10.53 -11.68
N PHE A 66 4.38 -10.86 -11.44
CA PHE A 66 3.22 -10.11 -11.95
C PHE A 66 3.20 -8.63 -11.55
N THR A 67 3.95 -8.23 -10.52
CA THR A 67 4.08 -6.81 -10.12
C THR A 67 4.75 -5.94 -11.18
N TYR A 68 5.45 -6.55 -12.15
CA TYR A 68 6.06 -5.86 -13.29
C TYR A 68 5.08 -5.61 -14.45
N GLU A 69 3.86 -6.17 -14.40
CA GLU A 69 2.81 -5.92 -15.40
C GLU A 69 2.12 -4.55 -15.23
N VAL A 70 2.47 -3.83 -14.15
CA VAL A 70 1.87 -2.55 -13.77
C VAL A 70 2.96 -1.54 -13.45
N SER A 71 2.57 -0.26 -13.36
CA SER A 71 3.50 0.80 -12.99
C SER A 71 4.20 0.49 -11.66
N LYS A 72 5.52 0.77 -11.58
CA LYS A 72 6.32 0.60 -10.36
C LYS A 72 5.68 1.28 -9.14
N TYR A 73 4.96 2.38 -9.34
CA TYR A 73 4.31 3.13 -8.28
C TYR A 73 3.21 2.33 -7.57
N ALA A 74 2.58 1.37 -8.26
CA ALA A 74 1.60 0.48 -7.66
C ALA A 74 2.20 -0.30 -6.47
N THR A 75 3.49 -0.64 -6.49
CA THR A 75 4.16 -1.30 -5.36
C THR A 75 4.95 -0.36 -4.45
N GLN A 76 5.38 0.82 -4.93
CA GLN A 76 6.15 1.77 -4.13
C GLN A 76 5.29 2.64 -3.20
N GLN A 77 4.20 3.22 -3.71
CA GLN A 77 3.32 4.11 -2.95
C GLN A 77 2.71 3.45 -1.69
N PRO A 78 2.36 2.15 -1.70
CA PRO A 78 1.89 1.44 -0.52
C PRO A 78 2.77 1.56 0.73
N PHE A 79 4.10 1.61 0.59
CA PHE A 79 5.01 1.76 1.73
C PHE A 79 4.97 3.17 2.32
N LEU A 80 4.77 4.19 1.49
CA LEU A 80 4.53 5.56 1.97
C LEU A 80 3.17 5.64 2.69
N ASN A 81 2.15 5.00 2.14
CA ASN A 81 0.83 4.93 2.79
C ASN A 81 0.89 4.19 4.12
N LEU A 82 1.71 3.14 4.23
CA LEU A 82 1.96 2.44 5.49
C LEU A 82 2.66 3.35 6.51
N ASN A 83 3.67 4.12 6.09
CA ASN A 83 4.32 5.11 6.93
C ASN A 83 3.32 6.15 7.47
N LEU A 84 2.47 6.71 6.60
CA LEU A 84 1.42 7.64 6.99
C LEU A 84 0.43 7.01 7.99
N ALA A 85 0.08 5.73 7.80
CA ALA A 85 -0.79 5.01 8.71
C ALA A 85 -0.16 4.86 10.10
N PHE A 86 1.13 4.55 10.19
CA PHE A 86 1.84 4.48 11.49
C PHE A 86 2.02 5.86 12.13
N GLN A 87 2.35 6.90 11.35
CA GLN A 87 2.40 8.28 11.87
C GLN A 87 1.06 8.71 12.46
N LYS A 88 -0.04 8.40 11.76
CA LYS A 88 -1.39 8.60 12.29
C LYS A 88 -1.64 7.80 13.56
N PHE A 89 -1.27 6.52 13.59
CA PHE A 89 -1.43 5.67 14.77
C PHE A 89 -0.74 6.27 16.00
N PHE A 90 0.53 6.66 15.91
CA PHE A 90 1.25 7.22 17.04
C PHE A 90 0.70 8.58 17.48
N ARG A 91 0.26 9.42 16.53
CA ARG A 91 -0.40 10.69 16.86
C ARG A 91 -1.72 10.47 17.59
N ASP A 92 -2.55 9.55 17.11
CA ASP A 92 -3.85 9.24 17.69
C ASP A 92 -3.70 8.57 19.07
N LEU A 93 -2.67 7.73 19.24
CA LEU A 93 -2.36 7.07 20.50
C LEU A 93 -2.07 8.07 21.62
N LYS A 94 -1.37 9.18 21.32
CA LYS A 94 -1.16 10.29 22.27
C LYS A 94 -2.45 10.97 22.71
N GLN A 95 -3.53 10.81 21.94
CA GLN A 95 -4.86 11.35 22.24
C GLN A 95 -5.80 10.28 22.82
N GLY A 96 -5.29 9.09 23.20
CA GLY A 96 -6.08 7.98 23.70
C GLY A 96 -6.91 7.25 22.62
N LYS A 97 -6.65 7.50 21.33
CA LYS A 97 -7.38 6.87 20.21
C LYS A 97 -6.56 5.75 19.58
N VAL A 98 -7.14 4.57 19.44
CA VAL A 98 -6.47 3.42 18.81
C VAL A 98 -6.79 3.36 17.31
N SER A 99 -5.79 3.63 16.47
CA SER A 99 -5.93 3.61 15.01
C SER A 99 -4.84 2.81 14.28
N TYR A 100 -4.44 1.69 14.89
CA TYR A 100 -3.38 0.83 14.37
C TYR A 100 -3.64 0.40 12.91
N PRO A 101 -2.61 0.37 12.03
CA PRO A 101 -2.75 -0.04 10.63
C PRO A 101 -3.34 -1.45 10.48
N LYS A 102 -4.25 -1.63 9.52
CA LYS A 102 -4.93 -2.91 9.27
C LYS A 102 -4.64 -3.41 7.87
N PHE A 103 -4.63 -4.73 7.71
CA PHE A 103 -4.57 -5.36 6.39
C PHE A 103 -5.69 -4.85 5.48
N LYS A 104 -5.32 -4.49 4.26
CA LYS A 104 -6.20 -4.07 3.19
C LYS A 104 -6.93 -5.28 2.62
N LYS A 105 -8.23 -5.12 2.35
CA LYS A 105 -9.10 -6.14 1.76
C LYS A 105 -9.50 -5.73 0.35
N LYS A 106 -9.80 -6.70 -0.52
CA LYS A 106 -10.42 -6.39 -1.81
C LYS A 106 -11.83 -5.85 -1.57
N ARG A 107 -12.21 -4.81 -2.32
CA ARG A 107 -13.55 -4.21 -2.33
C ARG A 107 -13.91 -3.88 -3.77
N ASP A 108 -15.16 -4.07 -4.15
CA ASP A 108 -15.57 -3.94 -5.57
C ASP A 108 -15.67 -2.49 -6.06
N ASN A 109 -15.65 -1.50 -5.14
CA ASN A 109 -15.80 -0.07 -5.46
C ASN A 109 -14.70 0.84 -4.89
N PHE A 110 -13.59 0.29 -4.38
CA PHE A 110 -12.50 1.09 -3.82
C PHE A 110 -11.13 0.60 -4.30
N GLY A 111 -10.33 1.51 -4.86
CA GLY A 111 -8.94 1.25 -5.19
C GLY A 111 -8.08 1.23 -3.93
N SER A 112 -7.66 0.03 -3.51
CA SER A 112 -6.68 -0.26 -2.43
C SER A 112 -7.03 0.11 -0.97
#